data_AF-A0A5J4RIX5-F1
#
_entry.id   AF-A0A5J4RIX5-F1
#
_cell.length_a   1.000
_cell.length_b   1.000
_cell.length_c   1.000
_cell.angle_alpha   90.00
_cell.angle_beta   90.00
_cell.angle_gamma   90.00
#
_symmetry.space_group_name_H-M   'P 1'
#
loop_
_entity.id
_entity.type
_entity.pdbx_description
1 polymer ?
#
loop_
_entity_poly.entity_id
_entity_poly.type
_entity_poly.pdbx_seq_one_letter_code
_entity_poly.pdbx_strand_id
1 'polypeptide(L)'
;MRSNNHIITCSYNSIYLLLISIIMTSIDFGISTKMILYPVCAILSIILFIQNNKIKRKSFLGVELAYLMLIVTSLLRFTQYTYDLLSQVIMFILAIFPFIFISKMYINIKWLNYIVIICFLISNLNRFNGLSLTPKSFLNSDIGIESPMLAYIFPLFMIFWMNRNNKRMILVNLFIIIIAGKRIALLSSIIILLMNVFNVFTRNNSKDEIKLLFSIVIILINISYLIFSYFFALGYFDDFIYEQIGVSSNFLTQGRQSRYEYILNTLMNRNNLGMIFLFGIGLGNTNGILEVEMGHSLRIHNDISKLFYESGFLFFILFFILFYKKATYITLPYLLYVNMLYLTDNALIYVPVIFSLILFLHSEELSKEGIKVYT
;
A
#
# COMPACT_ATOMS: atom_id res chain seq x y z
N MET A 1 9.13 9.14 -41.04
CA MET A 1 9.69 7.95 -40.37
C MET A 1 11.18 8.17 -40.15
N ARG A 2 11.59 8.60 -38.95
CA ARG A 2 12.99 8.53 -38.51
C ARG A 2 12.99 7.69 -37.24
N SER A 3 13.45 6.45 -37.36
CA SER A 3 13.75 5.58 -36.23
C SER A 3 14.95 6.18 -35.50
N ASN A 4 14.67 7.02 -34.49
CA ASN A 4 15.68 7.32 -33.50
C ASN A 4 15.92 6.03 -32.72
N ASN A 5 16.97 5.31 -33.10
CA ASN A 5 17.55 4.23 -32.31
C ASN A 5 17.79 4.77 -30.91
N HIS A 6 17.00 4.28 -29.97
CA HIS A 6 17.05 4.64 -28.57
C HIS A 6 18.40 4.24 -28.00
N ILE A 7 19.28 5.23 -27.81
CA ILE A 7 20.43 5.09 -26.93
C ILE A 7 19.88 4.69 -25.57
N ILE A 8 20.12 3.44 -25.19
CA ILE A 8 19.94 2.94 -23.83
C ILE A 8 21.02 3.64 -23.00
N THR A 9 20.76 4.88 -22.59
CA THR A 9 21.42 5.39 -21.40
C THR A 9 20.84 4.58 -20.26
N CYS A 10 21.62 3.62 -19.77
CA CYS A 10 21.30 2.90 -18.54
C CYS A 10 21.40 3.94 -17.41
N SER A 11 20.37 4.79 -17.28
CA SER A 11 20.28 5.77 -16.21
C SER A 11 20.23 4.99 -14.91
N TYR A 12 21.06 5.31 -13.92
CA TYR A 12 21.14 4.69 -12.58
C TYR A 12 19.81 4.20 -11.97
N ASN A 13 18.70 4.87 -12.31
CA ASN A 13 17.32 4.45 -12.04
C ASN A 13 17.02 3.00 -12.46
N SER A 14 17.56 2.49 -13.57
CA SER A 14 17.31 1.13 -14.07
C SER A 14 17.94 0.05 -13.20
N ILE A 15 19.15 0.27 -12.67
CA ILE A 15 19.82 -0.65 -11.74
C ILE A 15 19.06 -0.67 -10.41
N TYR A 16 18.58 0.49 -9.96
CA TYR A 16 17.83 0.59 -8.74
C TYR A 16 16.44 -0.06 -8.85
N LEU A 17 15.74 0.15 -9.96
CA LEU A 17 14.50 -0.55 -10.30
C LEU A 17 14.71 -2.07 -10.41
N LEU A 18 15.86 -2.49 -10.94
CA LEU A 18 16.26 -3.89 -10.99
C LEU A 18 16.48 -4.45 -9.57
N LEU A 19 17.10 -3.69 -8.67
CA LEU A 19 17.28 -4.12 -7.29
C LEU A 19 15.96 -4.21 -6.53
N ILE A 20 15.05 -3.25 -6.72
CA ILE A 20 13.70 -3.33 -6.16
C ILE A 20 12.93 -4.49 -6.79
N SER A 21 13.03 -4.73 -8.09
CA SER A 21 12.37 -5.89 -8.70
C SER A 21 12.96 -7.21 -8.19
N ILE A 22 14.26 -7.28 -7.89
CA ILE A 22 14.89 -8.41 -7.21
C ILE A 22 14.35 -8.58 -5.78
N ILE A 23 14.15 -7.48 -5.04
CA ILE A 23 13.51 -7.52 -3.72
C ILE A 23 12.06 -8.03 -3.82
N MET A 24 11.28 -7.47 -4.75
CA MET A 24 9.88 -7.83 -4.97
C MET A 24 9.74 -9.31 -5.30
N THR A 25 10.66 -9.86 -6.09
CA THR A 25 10.67 -11.27 -6.47
C THR A 25 11.17 -12.18 -5.35
N SER A 26 12.28 -11.85 -4.70
CA SER A 26 12.86 -12.67 -3.61
C SER A 26 11.91 -12.88 -2.43
N ILE A 27 11.06 -11.91 -2.11
CA ILE A 27 10.04 -12.04 -1.05
C ILE A 27 9.01 -13.11 -1.39
N ASP A 28 8.53 -13.12 -2.63
CA ASP A 28 7.53 -14.09 -3.09
C ASP A 28 8.13 -15.49 -3.27
N PHE A 29 9.45 -15.60 -3.47
CA PHE A 29 10.19 -16.86 -3.43
C PHE A 29 10.46 -17.38 -2.00
N GLY A 30 9.95 -16.71 -0.97
CA GLY A 30 10.09 -17.15 0.43
C GLY A 30 11.51 -17.00 0.98
N ILE A 31 12.38 -16.24 0.30
CA ILE A 31 13.75 -16.03 0.75
C ILE A 31 13.71 -15.10 1.97
N SER A 32 14.18 -15.60 3.12
CA SER A 32 14.20 -14.88 4.41
C SER A 32 15.23 -13.74 4.48
N THR A 33 15.89 -13.41 3.36
CA THR A 33 16.93 -12.37 3.26
C THR A 33 16.39 -10.94 3.28
N LYS A 34 15.10 -10.75 3.60
CA LYS A 34 14.45 -9.43 3.77
C LYS A 34 15.31 -8.50 4.63
N MET A 35 15.90 -9.04 5.70
CA MET A 35 16.74 -8.27 6.61
C MET A 35 18.05 -7.76 6.00
N ILE A 36 18.60 -8.44 5.00
CA ILE A 36 19.88 -8.09 4.38
C ILE A 36 19.64 -7.22 3.14
N LEU A 37 18.65 -7.59 2.32
CA LEU A 37 18.36 -6.90 1.07
C LEU A 37 17.87 -5.47 1.30
N TYR A 38 17.08 -5.25 2.35
CA TYR A 38 16.52 -3.94 2.65
C TYR A 38 17.61 -2.91 3.04
N PRO A 39 18.49 -3.14 4.02
CA PRO A 39 19.59 -2.22 4.32
C PRO A 39 20.52 -2.01 3.13
N VAL A 40 20.86 -3.07 2.38
CA VAL A 40 21.73 -2.95 1.21
C VAL A 40 21.12 -2.01 0.16
N CYS A 41 19.84 -2.17 -0.15
CA CYS A 41 19.18 -1.29 -1.11
C CYS A 41 19.01 0.14 -0.59
N ALA A 42 18.85 0.33 0.73
CA ALA A 42 18.81 1.65 1.34
C ALA A 42 20.19 2.34 1.25
N ILE A 43 21.27 1.63 1.58
CA ILE A 43 22.64 2.13 1.47
C ILE A 43 22.97 2.46 0.01
N LEU A 44 22.66 1.57 -0.93
CA LEU A 44 22.86 1.81 -2.35
C LEU A 44 22.08 3.04 -2.82
N SER A 45 20.86 3.22 -2.35
CA SER A 45 20.07 4.41 -2.67
C SER A 45 20.77 5.70 -2.19
N ILE A 46 21.30 5.70 -0.96
CA ILE A 46 22.03 6.85 -0.39
C ILE A 46 23.33 7.12 -1.17
N ILE A 47 24.09 6.08 -1.53
CA ILE A 47 25.31 6.24 -2.33
C ILE A 47 24.98 6.87 -3.69
N LEU A 48 23.93 6.36 -4.35
CA LEU A 48 23.45 6.91 -5.62
C LEU A 48 23.00 8.36 -5.48
N PHE A 49 22.44 8.74 -4.33
CA PHE A 49 22.09 10.14 -4.04
C PHE A 49 23.33 11.03 -3.96
N ILE A 50 24.33 10.66 -3.16
CA ILE A 50 25.56 11.47 -2.97
C ILE A 50 26.28 11.70 -4.30
N GLN A 51 26.30 10.68 -5.17
CA GLN A 51 26.92 10.79 -6.49
C GLN A 51 26.19 11.76 -7.43
N ASN A 52 24.92 12.09 -7.16
CA ASN A 52 24.05 12.81 -8.09
C ASN A 52 23.58 14.17 -7.55
N ASN A 53 24.40 14.83 -6.72
CA ASN A 53 24.17 16.14 -6.07
C ASN A 53 23.75 17.32 -6.98
N LYS A 54 23.64 17.13 -8.30
CA LYS A 54 23.16 18.16 -9.25
C LYS A 54 21.65 18.11 -9.51
N ILE A 55 20.91 17.20 -8.90
CA ILE A 55 19.46 17.11 -9.12
C ILE A 55 18.74 18.25 -8.40
N LYS A 56 18.26 19.23 -9.16
CA LYS A 56 17.23 20.18 -8.70
C LYS A 56 15.86 19.50 -8.83
N ARG A 57 15.27 19.10 -7.70
CA ARG A 57 13.91 18.54 -7.70
C ARG A 57 12.88 19.66 -7.83
N LYS A 58 11.86 19.44 -8.66
CA LYS A 58 10.81 20.45 -8.94
C LYS A 58 9.70 20.44 -7.89
N SER A 59 9.24 19.27 -7.40
CA SER A 59 8.33 19.18 -6.24
C SER A 59 8.18 17.74 -5.70
N PHE A 60 7.80 17.58 -4.43
CA PHE A 60 7.44 16.28 -3.82
C PHE A 60 5.98 15.92 -4.13
N LEU A 61 5.68 14.63 -4.32
CA LEU A 61 4.30 14.15 -4.32
C LEU A 61 3.72 14.18 -2.90
N GLY A 62 2.39 14.33 -2.79
CA GLY A 62 1.70 14.31 -1.48
C GLY A 62 1.94 13.01 -0.70
N VAL A 63 1.86 11.87 -1.39
CA VAL A 63 2.13 10.54 -0.82
C VAL A 63 3.54 10.44 -0.23
N GLU A 64 4.56 10.94 -0.93
CA GLU A 64 5.94 10.91 -0.42
C GLU A 64 6.07 11.71 0.86
N LEU A 65 5.43 12.88 0.93
CA LEU A 65 5.42 13.71 2.15
C LEU A 65 4.72 13.00 3.30
N ALA A 66 3.63 12.27 3.03
CA ALA A 66 2.89 11.52 4.05
C ALA A 66 3.77 10.45 4.71
N TYR A 67 4.54 9.70 3.91
CA TYR A 67 5.46 8.72 4.47
C TYR A 67 6.74 9.31 5.03
N LEU A 68 7.28 10.39 4.45
CA LEU A 68 8.41 11.12 5.04
C LEU A 68 8.03 11.63 6.44
N MET A 69 6.79 12.08 6.62
CA MET A 69 6.26 12.41 7.94
C MET A 69 6.31 11.20 8.88
N LEU A 70 5.85 10.01 8.47
CA LEU A 70 5.95 8.79 9.29
C LEU A 70 7.40 8.42 9.65
N ILE A 71 8.33 8.57 8.71
CA ILE A 71 9.77 8.37 8.96
C ILE A 71 10.26 9.36 10.02
N VAL A 72 10.01 10.66 9.83
CA VAL A 72 10.46 11.70 10.75
C VAL A 72 9.86 11.51 12.15
N THR A 73 8.55 11.23 12.26
CA THR A 73 7.91 10.99 13.57
C THR A 73 8.48 9.78 14.28
N SER A 74 8.89 8.76 13.52
CA SER A 74 9.56 7.58 14.08
C SER A 74 10.98 7.89 14.55
N LEU A 75 11.73 8.69 13.79
CA LEU A 75 13.08 9.14 14.17
C LEU A 75 13.08 9.97 15.45
N LEU A 76 12.05 10.80 15.66
CA LEU A 76 11.88 11.59 16.89
C LEU A 76 11.66 10.72 18.14
N ARG A 77 11.26 9.45 17.97
CA ARG A 77 11.01 8.49 19.05
C ARG A 77 12.14 7.47 19.20
N PHE A 78 13.37 7.90 18.93
CA PHE A 78 14.51 6.99 18.90
C PHE A 78 14.75 6.22 20.20
N THR A 79 14.32 6.75 21.34
CA THR A 79 14.42 6.05 22.63
C THR A 79 13.52 4.82 22.72
N GLN A 80 12.57 4.66 21.80
CA GLN A 80 11.62 3.55 21.72
C GLN A 80 11.91 2.62 20.53
N TYR A 81 13.12 2.65 19.95
CA TYR A 81 13.47 1.81 18.82
C TYR A 81 13.35 0.33 19.16
N THR A 82 12.33 -0.32 18.61
CA THR A 82 12.26 -1.77 18.46
C THR A 82 12.82 -2.18 17.10
N TYR A 83 13.21 -3.45 16.98
CA TYR A 83 13.61 -4.03 15.70
C TYR A 83 12.51 -3.85 14.63
N ASP A 84 11.25 -4.04 15.01
CA ASP A 84 10.09 -3.85 14.14
C ASP A 84 9.92 -2.42 13.64
N LEU A 85 10.15 -1.42 14.49
CA LEU A 85 10.11 -0.02 14.09
C LEU A 85 11.20 0.28 13.07
N LEU A 86 12.44 -0.17 13.32
CA LEU A 86 13.56 0.04 12.39
C LEU A 86 13.27 -0.60 11.02
N SER A 87 12.77 -1.83 11.03
CA SER A 87 12.38 -2.56 9.82
C SER A 87 11.33 -1.78 9.00
N GLN A 88 10.30 -1.23 9.66
CA GLN A 88 9.27 -0.44 9.00
C GLN A 88 9.81 0.87 8.41
N VAL A 89 10.64 1.59 9.16
CA VAL A 89 11.29 2.82 8.67
C VAL A 89 12.15 2.53 7.44
N ILE A 90 12.94 1.46 7.47
CA ILE A 90 13.75 1.04 6.30
C ILE A 90 12.84 0.70 5.12
N MET A 91 11.73 -0.02 5.34
CA MET A 91 10.78 -0.33 4.27
C MET A 91 10.17 0.93 3.64
N PHE A 92 9.81 1.94 4.45
CA PHE A 92 9.32 3.21 3.91
C PHE A 92 10.41 3.93 3.11
N ILE A 93 11.62 4.04 3.65
CA ILE A 93 12.76 4.66 2.95
C ILE A 93 12.97 3.99 1.60
N LEU A 94 13.03 2.66 1.55
CA LEU A 94 13.21 1.91 0.30
C LEU A 94 12.13 2.19 -0.74
N ALA A 95 10.89 2.33 -0.31
CA ALA A 95 9.79 2.58 -1.23
C ALA A 95 9.83 3.99 -1.84
N ILE A 96 10.28 5.00 -1.08
CA ILE A 96 10.10 6.42 -1.43
C ILE A 96 11.38 7.07 -1.93
N PHE A 97 12.52 6.77 -1.29
CA PHE A 97 13.83 7.31 -1.61
C PHE A 97 14.17 7.36 -3.12
N PRO A 98 13.79 6.35 -3.93
CA PRO A 98 14.12 6.34 -5.36
C PRO A 98 13.52 7.54 -6.07
N PHE A 99 12.30 7.90 -5.67
CA PHE A 99 11.51 8.93 -6.31
C PHE A 99 11.83 10.33 -5.80
N ILE A 100 12.42 10.44 -4.60
CA ILE A 100 12.86 11.73 -4.05
C ILE A 100 13.85 12.42 -5.00
N PHE A 101 14.64 11.66 -5.75
CA PHE A 101 15.73 12.20 -6.56
C PHE A 101 15.54 12.01 -8.07
N ILE A 102 14.41 11.44 -8.50
CA ILE A 102 14.16 11.25 -9.93
C ILE A 102 13.69 12.58 -10.54
N SER A 103 14.50 13.13 -11.44
CA SER A 103 14.10 14.24 -12.32
C SER A 103 13.54 13.76 -13.66
N LYS A 104 13.97 12.58 -14.13
CA LYS A 104 13.50 11.92 -15.35
C LYS A 104 13.48 10.41 -15.15
N MET A 105 12.40 9.77 -15.57
CA MET A 105 12.20 8.34 -15.44
C MET A 105 11.90 7.74 -16.80
N TYR A 106 12.74 6.82 -17.25
CA TYR A 106 12.53 6.07 -18.49
C TYR A 106 12.31 4.60 -18.13
N ILE A 107 11.05 4.20 -18.02
CA ILE A 107 10.67 2.82 -17.74
C ILE A 107 9.63 2.42 -18.76
N ASN A 108 9.85 1.26 -19.39
CA ASN A 108 8.82 0.64 -20.18
C ASN A 108 7.86 -0.13 -19.25
N ILE A 109 6.74 0.51 -18.92
CA ILE A 109 5.77 -0.02 -17.95
C ILE A 109 5.12 -1.33 -18.43
N LYS A 110 5.02 -1.55 -19.75
CA LYS A 110 4.52 -2.80 -20.32
C LYS A 110 5.46 -3.97 -20.06
N TRP A 111 6.76 -3.78 -20.29
CA TRP A 111 7.76 -4.79 -19.94
C TRP A 111 7.81 -5.06 -18.44
N LEU A 112 7.77 -4.02 -17.62
CA LEU A 112 7.71 -4.18 -16.17
C LEU A 112 6.49 -5.01 -15.75
N ASN A 113 5.32 -4.75 -16.34
CA ASN A 113 4.12 -5.53 -16.06
C ASN A 113 4.29 -7.01 -16.43
N TYR A 114 4.80 -7.31 -17.63
CA TYR A 114 5.06 -8.69 -18.03
C TYR A 114 6.06 -9.39 -17.10
N ILE A 115 7.13 -8.70 -16.69
CA ILE A 115 8.09 -9.25 -15.73
C ILE A 115 7.40 -9.59 -14.41
N VAL A 116 6.61 -8.68 -13.84
CA VAL A 116 5.88 -8.92 -12.58
C VAL A 116 4.90 -10.10 -12.71
N ILE A 117 4.18 -10.19 -13.84
CA ILE A 117 3.29 -11.33 -14.12
C ILE A 117 4.07 -12.63 -14.18
N ILE A 118 5.16 -12.67 -14.95
CA ILE A 118 6.01 -13.88 -15.09
C ILE A 118 6.56 -14.29 -13.73
N CYS A 119 7.09 -13.34 -12.95
CA CYS A 119 7.61 -13.62 -11.61
C CYS A 119 6.54 -14.17 -10.67
N PHE A 120 5.32 -13.61 -10.70
CA PHE A 120 4.20 -14.12 -9.92
C PHE A 120 3.79 -15.55 -10.33
N LEU A 121 3.75 -15.84 -11.63
CA LEU A 121 3.43 -17.17 -12.15
C LEU A 121 4.51 -18.18 -11.74
N ILE A 122 5.79 -17.82 -11.86
CA ILE A 122 6.92 -18.68 -11.47
C ILE A 122 6.92 -18.93 -9.95
N SER A 123 6.73 -17.89 -9.13
CA SER A 123 6.73 -18.03 -7.67
C SER A 123 5.59 -18.92 -7.15
N ASN A 124 4.50 -19.03 -7.91
CA ASN A 124 3.35 -19.84 -7.57
C ASN A 124 3.22 -21.13 -8.40
N LEU A 125 4.23 -21.49 -9.22
CA LEU A 125 4.16 -22.62 -10.15
C LEU A 125 3.71 -23.94 -9.47
N ASN A 126 4.27 -24.22 -8.29
CA ASN A 126 3.95 -25.42 -7.50
C ASN A 126 2.54 -25.39 -6.88
N ARG A 127 1.97 -24.20 -6.70
CA ARG A 127 0.65 -24.00 -6.08
C ARG A 127 -0.50 -24.14 -7.08
N PHE A 128 -0.22 -24.05 -8.39
CA PHE A 128 -1.25 -24.23 -9.43
C PHE A 128 -1.88 -25.62 -9.44
N ASN A 129 -1.17 -26.65 -8.99
CA ASN A 129 -1.71 -28.01 -8.93
C ASN A 129 -2.89 -28.15 -7.94
N GLY A 130 -3.03 -27.21 -6.98
CA GLY A 130 -4.13 -27.17 -6.02
C GLY A 130 -5.17 -26.08 -6.31
N LEU A 131 -5.13 -25.45 -7.50
CA LEU A 131 -6.01 -24.33 -7.83
C LEU A 131 -7.47 -24.80 -7.94
N SER A 132 -8.31 -24.33 -7.02
CA SER A 132 -9.77 -24.48 -7.11
C SER A 132 -10.40 -23.09 -7.29
N LEU A 133 -11.03 -22.86 -8.46
CA LEU A 133 -11.72 -21.61 -8.78
C LEU A 133 -13.23 -21.70 -8.51
N THR A 134 -13.62 -22.39 -7.45
CA THR A 134 -15.04 -22.48 -7.06
C THR A 134 -15.43 -21.23 -6.26
N PRO A 135 -16.68 -20.76 -6.31
CA PRO A 135 -17.14 -19.68 -5.43
C PRO A 135 -16.89 -19.99 -3.95
N LYS A 136 -17.01 -21.27 -3.55
CA LYS A 136 -16.74 -21.73 -2.19
C LYS A 136 -15.27 -21.57 -1.80
N SER A 137 -14.33 -21.93 -2.67
CA SER A 137 -12.90 -21.75 -2.40
C SER A 137 -12.51 -20.28 -2.36
N PHE A 138 -13.15 -19.41 -3.16
CA PHE A 138 -12.98 -17.96 -3.03
C PHE A 138 -13.48 -17.44 -1.67
N LEU A 139 -14.65 -17.86 -1.22
CA LEU A 139 -15.21 -17.43 0.07
C LEU A 139 -14.35 -17.88 1.24
N ASN A 140 -13.84 -19.11 1.18
CA ASN A 140 -13.02 -19.70 2.24
C ASN A 140 -11.54 -19.29 2.20
N SER A 141 -11.09 -18.54 1.17
CA SER A 141 -9.68 -18.21 0.94
C SER A 141 -8.79 -19.43 0.62
N ASP A 142 -9.36 -20.50 0.08
CA ASP A 142 -8.68 -21.78 -0.20
C ASP A 142 -8.22 -21.93 -1.67
N ILE A 143 -7.97 -20.81 -2.37
CA ILE A 143 -7.63 -20.83 -3.81
C ILE A 143 -6.21 -21.42 -4.05
N GLY A 144 -5.38 -21.52 -3.02
CA GLY A 144 -4.05 -22.14 -3.07
C GLY A 144 -2.93 -21.22 -3.57
N ILE A 145 -3.25 -20.12 -4.27
CA ILE A 145 -2.28 -19.20 -4.92
C ILE A 145 -2.22 -17.82 -4.23
N GLU A 146 -2.34 -17.79 -2.90
CA GLU A 146 -2.21 -16.52 -2.20
C GLU A 146 -0.73 -16.05 -2.18
N SER A 147 -0.36 -15.20 -3.14
CA SER A 147 0.87 -14.41 -3.07
C SER A 147 0.73 -13.35 -1.98
N PRO A 148 1.74 -13.19 -1.10
CA PRO A 148 1.65 -12.26 0.01
C PRO A 148 1.71 -10.79 -0.42
N MET A 149 2.40 -10.45 -1.52
CA MET A 149 2.64 -9.04 -1.88
C MET A 149 2.36 -8.71 -3.35
N LEU A 150 2.79 -9.54 -4.31
CA LEU A 150 2.67 -9.20 -5.74
C LEU A 150 1.21 -9.09 -6.20
N ALA A 151 0.32 -9.88 -5.59
CA ALA A 151 -1.12 -9.82 -5.87
C ALA A 151 -1.72 -8.42 -5.70
N TYR A 152 -1.20 -7.61 -4.78
CA TYR A 152 -1.66 -6.24 -4.53
C TYR A 152 -1.17 -5.22 -5.56
N ILE A 153 -0.30 -5.59 -6.49
CA ILE A 153 0.29 -4.66 -7.46
C ILE A 153 -0.48 -4.68 -8.78
N PHE A 154 -1.09 -5.81 -9.14
CA PHE A 154 -1.85 -5.94 -10.39
C PHE A 154 -3.00 -4.94 -10.52
N PRO A 155 -3.75 -4.58 -9.46
CA PRO A 155 -4.74 -3.50 -9.55
C PRO A 155 -4.11 -2.15 -9.88
N LEU A 156 -2.92 -1.84 -9.37
CA LEU A 156 -2.21 -0.60 -9.72
C LEU A 156 -1.83 -0.58 -11.21
N PHE A 157 -1.33 -1.70 -11.75
CA PHE A 157 -1.12 -1.82 -13.19
C PHE A 157 -2.42 -1.71 -13.99
N MET A 158 -3.50 -2.33 -13.52
CA MET A 158 -4.81 -2.22 -14.16
C MET A 158 -5.26 -0.76 -14.27
N ILE A 159 -5.17 0.01 -13.18
CA ILE A 159 -5.48 1.44 -13.15
C ILE A 159 -4.60 2.22 -14.13
N PHE A 160 -3.30 1.91 -14.18
CA PHE A 160 -2.38 2.52 -15.15
C PHE A 160 -2.83 2.28 -16.60
N TRP A 161 -3.21 1.05 -16.94
CA TRP A 161 -3.69 0.74 -18.29
C TRP A 161 -5.09 1.29 -18.58
N MET A 162 -5.92 1.48 -17.56
CA MET A 162 -7.20 2.21 -17.66
C MET A 162 -6.97 3.66 -18.07
N ASN A 163 -6.02 4.36 -17.43
CA ASN A 163 -5.68 5.74 -17.76
C ASN A 163 -5.10 5.91 -19.17
N ARG A 164 -4.58 4.82 -19.76
CA ARG A 164 -4.06 4.76 -21.13
C ARG A 164 -5.01 4.11 -22.13
N ASN A 165 -6.23 3.74 -21.71
CA ASN A 165 -7.24 3.06 -22.53
C ASN A 165 -6.76 1.75 -23.19
N ASN A 166 -5.75 1.06 -22.62
CA ASN A 166 -5.23 -0.19 -23.16
C ASN A 166 -6.04 -1.39 -22.65
N LYS A 167 -7.19 -1.64 -23.28
CA LYS A 167 -8.15 -2.70 -22.89
C LYS A 167 -7.51 -4.09 -22.76
N ARG A 168 -6.55 -4.43 -23.62
CA ARG A 168 -5.86 -5.72 -23.57
C ARG A 168 -5.09 -5.88 -22.26
N MET A 169 -4.31 -4.88 -21.86
CA MET A 169 -3.54 -4.95 -20.62
C MET A 169 -4.45 -4.88 -19.39
N ILE A 170 -5.56 -4.15 -19.43
CA ILE A 170 -6.57 -4.15 -18.35
C ILE A 170 -7.08 -5.58 -18.13
N LEU A 171 -7.52 -6.27 -19.19
CA LEU A 171 -8.04 -7.63 -19.10
C LEU A 171 -6.98 -8.62 -18.59
N VAL A 172 -5.72 -8.49 -19.05
CA VAL A 172 -4.62 -9.32 -18.55
C VAL A 172 -4.43 -9.14 -17.04
N ASN A 173 -4.39 -7.90 -16.54
CA ASN A 173 -4.20 -7.68 -15.09
C ASN A 173 -5.40 -8.14 -14.28
N LEU A 174 -6.63 -7.92 -14.79
CA LEU A 174 -7.85 -8.41 -14.15
C LEU A 174 -7.84 -9.95 -14.03
N PHE A 175 -7.43 -10.64 -15.09
CA PHE A 175 -7.29 -12.09 -15.07
C PHE A 175 -6.28 -12.56 -14.02
N ILE A 176 -5.12 -11.90 -13.94
CA ILE A 176 -4.10 -12.22 -12.93
C ILE A 176 -4.60 -11.91 -11.50
N ILE A 177 -5.37 -10.83 -11.29
CA ILE A 177 -6.00 -10.53 -9.98
C ILE A 177 -6.94 -11.67 -9.55
N ILE A 178 -7.74 -12.20 -10.48
CA ILE A 178 -8.65 -13.32 -10.20
C ILE A 178 -7.85 -14.57 -9.84
N ILE A 179 -6.82 -14.91 -10.61
CA ILE A 179 -5.94 -16.06 -10.33
C ILE A 179 -5.22 -15.91 -8.99
N ALA A 180 -4.78 -14.69 -8.64
CA ALA A 180 -4.10 -14.43 -7.39
C ALA A 180 -4.99 -14.59 -6.15
N GLY A 181 -6.31 -14.64 -6.33
CA GLY A 181 -7.24 -15.01 -5.26
C GLY A 181 -7.36 -14.04 -4.09
N LYS A 182 -6.69 -12.88 -4.15
CA LYS A 182 -6.76 -11.86 -3.08
C LYS A 182 -8.08 -11.10 -3.17
N ARG A 183 -9.03 -11.52 -2.33
CA ARG A 183 -10.40 -10.97 -2.22
C ARG A 183 -10.43 -9.44 -2.16
N ILE A 184 -9.60 -8.85 -1.30
CA ILE A 184 -9.53 -7.39 -1.11
C ILE A 184 -9.04 -6.70 -2.39
N ALA A 185 -8.02 -7.24 -3.04
CA ALA A 185 -7.47 -6.69 -4.29
C ALA A 185 -8.52 -6.74 -5.41
N LEU A 186 -9.27 -7.85 -5.51
CA LEU A 186 -10.37 -8.01 -6.45
C LEU A 186 -11.51 -7.03 -6.19
N LEU A 187 -12.00 -6.95 -4.95
CA LEU A 187 -13.08 -6.04 -4.55
C LEU A 187 -12.71 -4.58 -4.84
N SER A 188 -11.50 -4.19 -4.45
CA SER A 188 -10.96 -2.85 -4.69
C SER A 188 -10.88 -2.54 -6.20
N SER A 189 -10.48 -3.51 -7.01
CA SER A 189 -10.43 -3.38 -8.48
C SER A 189 -11.81 -3.16 -9.09
N ILE A 190 -12.83 -3.89 -8.60
CA ILE A 190 -14.22 -3.73 -9.04
C ILE A 190 -14.73 -2.34 -8.70
N ILE A 191 -14.53 -1.88 -7.46
CA ILE A 191 -14.93 -0.53 -7.02
C ILE A 191 -14.30 0.53 -7.92
N ILE A 192 -13.02 0.39 -8.25
CA ILE A 192 -12.32 1.36 -9.10
C ILE A 192 -12.81 1.33 -10.55
N LEU A 193 -13.12 0.16 -11.09
CA LEU A 193 -13.73 0.04 -12.42
C LEU A 193 -15.09 0.74 -12.45
N LEU A 194 -15.93 0.53 -11.43
CA LEU A 194 -17.22 1.21 -11.29
C LEU A 194 -17.04 2.73 -11.18
N MET A 195 -16.13 3.19 -10.33
CA MET A 195 -15.81 4.62 -10.19
C MET A 195 -15.34 5.23 -11.50
N ASN A 196 -14.52 4.52 -12.27
CA ASN A 196 -14.06 5.02 -13.57
C ASN A 196 -15.20 5.14 -14.58
N VAL A 197 -16.15 4.20 -14.57
CA VAL A 197 -17.38 4.29 -15.37
C VAL A 197 -18.18 5.53 -14.96
N PHE A 198 -18.40 5.76 -13.66
CA PHE A 198 -19.11 6.96 -13.17
C PHE A 198 -18.38 8.27 -13.51
N ASN A 199 -17.04 8.28 -13.45
CA ASN A 199 -16.23 9.45 -13.78
C ASN A 199 -16.32 9.86 -15.25
N VAL A 200 -16.57 8.92 -16.16
CA VAL A 200 -16.82 9.24 -17.57
C VAL A 200 -18.08 10.11 -17.71
N PHE A 201 -19.09 9.89 -16.86
CA PHE A 201 -20.35 10.65 -16.87
C PHE A 201 -20.24 12.04 -16.22
N THR A 202 -19.30 12.25 -15.29
CA THR A 202 -19.20 13.50 -14.49
C THR A 202 -18.12 14.49 -14.97
N ARG A 203 -17.55 14.26 -16.15
CA ARG A 203 -16.34 14.95 -16.67
C ARG A 203 -16.47 16.48 -16.85
N ASN A 204 -17.68 17.05 -16.77
CA ASN A 204 -17.97 18.45 -17.09
C ASN A 204 -17.90 19.44 -15.90
N ASN A 205 -17.82 18.99 -14.64
CA ASN A 205 -17.80 19.90 -13.48
C ASN A 205 -16.38 20.32 -13.08
N SER A 206 -16.26 21.52 -12.48
CA SER A 206 -15.02 22.17 -12.06
C SER A 206 -14.13 21.23 -11.23
N LYS A 207 -12.96 20.91 -11.77
CA LYS A 207 -12.12 19.78 -11.32
C LYS A 207 -11.38 20.01 -10.00
N ASP A 208 -11.38 21.22 -9.46
CA ASP A 208 -10.54 21.59 -8.31
C ASP A 208 -11.29 21.60 -6.97
N GLU A 209 -12.53 22.09 -6.92
CA GLU A 209 -13.33 22.11 -5.68
C GLU A 209 -13.69 20.69 -5.21
N ILE A 210 -13.96 19.79 -6.15
CA ILE A 210 -14.27 18.38 -5.87
C ILE A 210 -13.08 17.69 -5.14
N LYS A 211 -11.84 18.10 -5.36
CA LYS A 211 -10.66 17.43 -4.78
C LYS A 211 -10.57 17.61 -3.26
N LEU A 212 -10.80 18.84 -2.77
CA LEU A 212 -10.71 19.12 -1.34
C LEU A 212 -11.84 18.41 -0.59
N LEU A 213 -13.08 18.55 -1.10
CA LEU A 213 -14.25 17.89 -0.54
C LEU A 213 -14.04 16.37 -0.50
N PHE A 214 -13.52 15.78 -1.57
CA PHE A 214 -13.27 14.34 -1.64
C PHE A 214 -12.22 13.88 -0.63
N SER A 215 -11.14 14.65 -0.44
CA SER A 215 -10.11 14.35 0.56
C SER A 215 -10.69 14.36 1.98
N ILE A 216 -11.54 15.35 2.29
CA ILE A 216 -12.26 15.42 3.57
C ILE A 216 -13.19 14.22 3.74
N VAL A 217 -13.96 13.87 2.71
CA VAL A 217 -14.88 12.71 2.75
C VAL A 217 -14.12 11.41 3.02
N ILE A 218 -12.97 11.18 2.39
CA ILE A 218 -12.16 9.97 2.67
C ILE A 218 -11.66 9.95 4.11
N ILE A 219 -11.19 11.10 4.63
CA ILE A 219 -10.76 11.20 6.03
C ILE A 219 -11.92 10.86 6.96
N LEU A 220 -13.12 11.39 6.69
CA LEU A 220 -14.33 11.08 7.45
C LEU A 220 -14.70 9.60 7.36
N ILE A 221 -14.55 8.96 6.19
CA ILE A 221 -14.75 7.50 6.02
C ILE A 221 -13.74 6.73 6.88
N ASN A 222 -12.46 7.11 6.87
CA ASN A 222 -11.43 6.44 7.66
C ASN A 222 -11.68 6.63 9.18
N ILE A 223 -12.14 7.81 9.62
CA ILE A 223 -12.54 8.06 11.01
C ILE A 223 -13.77 7.23 11.38
N SER A 224 -14.79 7.21 10.51
CA SER A 224 -16.01 6.41 10.72
C SER A 224 -15.66 4.93 10.84
N TYR A 225 -14.72 4.45 10.03
CA TYR A 225 -14.20 3.09 10.11
C TYR A 225 -13.45 2.81 11.42
N LEU A 226 -12.64 3.75 11.93
CA LEU A 226 -12.00 3.63 13.24
C LEU A 226 -13.03 3.53 14.36
N ILE A 227 -14.06 4.38 14.33
CA ILE A 227 -15.17 4.36 15.30
C ILE A 227 -15.91 3.01 15.24
N PHE A 228 -16.24 2.55 14.03
CA PHE A 228 -16.85 1.25 13.85
C PHE A 228 -15.96 0.11 14.36
N SER A 229 -14.66 0.16 14.06
CA SER A 229 -13.68 -0.83 14.52
C SER A 229 -13.56 -0.85 16.05
N TYR A 230 -13.69 0.32 16.70
CA TYR A 230 -13.70 0.44 18.15
C TYR A 230 -14.94 -0.24 18.77
N PHE A 231 -16.15 0.08 18.28
CA PHE A 231 -17.37 -0.59 18.75
C PHE A 231 -17.34 -2.09 18.46
N PHE A 232 -16.81 -2.48 17.30
CA PHE A 232 -16.65 -3.88 16.93
C PHE A 232 -15.68 -4.61 17.87
N ALA A 233 -14.55 -4.00 18.21
CA ALA A 233 -13.59 -4.57 19.15
C ALA A 233 -14.17 -4.76 20.56
N LEU A 234 -15.06 -3.86 20.99
CA LEU A 234 -15.74 -3.96 22.30
C LEU A 234 -16.93 -4.94 22.31
N GLY A 235 -17.20 -5.64 21.21
CA GLY A 235 -18.24 -6.66 21.14
C GLY A 235 -19.67 -6.12 21.01
N TYR A 236 -19.86 -4.84 20.68
CA TYR A 236 -21.21 -4.25 20.53
C TYR A 236 -22.07 -4.92 19.45
N PHE A 237 -21.45 -5.65 18.52
CA PHE A 237 -22.14 -6.34 17.42
C PHE A 237 -22.20 -7.86 17.62
N ASP A 238 -21.73 -8.40 18.75
CA ASP A 238 -21.59 -9.84 18.95
C ASP A 238 -22.93 -10.57 18.99
N ASP A 239 -23.89 -10.04 19.74
CA ASP A 239 -25.24 -10.60 19.81
C ASP A 239 -25.91 -10.58 18.42
N PHE A 240 -25.83 -9.44 17.72
CA PHE A 240 -26.39 -9.30 16.37
C PHE A 240 -25.76 -10.29 15.38
N ILE A 241 -24.44 -10.44 15.40
CA ILE A 241 -23.74 -11.36 14.49
C ILE A 241 -24.06 -12.82 14.83
N TYR A 242 -24.14 -13.15 16.11
CA TYR A 242 -24.50 -14.50 16.55
C TYR A 242 -25.94 -14.85 16.17
N GLU A 243 -26.90 -13.93 16.35
CA GLU A 243 -28.29 -14.13 15.95
C GLU A 243 -28.45 -14.33 14.44
N GLN A 244 -27.70 -13.58 13.61
CA GLN A 244 -27.86 -13.63 12.15
C GLN A 244 -27.04 -14.74 11.48
N ILE A 245 -25.85 -15.05 11.99
CA ILE A 245 -24.89 -15.95 11.33
C ILE A 245 -24.67 -17.24 12.14
N GLY A 246 -24.98 -17.25 13.44
CA GLY A 246 -24.76 -18.40 14.32
C GLY A 246 -23.29 -18.63 14.71
N VAL A 247 -22.42 -17.66 14.47
CA VAL A 247 -20.98 -17.72 14.79
C VAL A 247 -20.56 -16.48 15.58
N SER A 248 -19.49 -16.59 16.38
CA SER A 248 -18.96 -15.41 17.08
C SER A 248 -18.29 -14.43 16.11
N SER A 249 -18.36 -13.14 16.43
CA SER A 249 -17.68 -12.06 15.69
C SER A 249 -16.17 -12.31 15.54
N ASN A 250 -15.54 -12.88 16.56
CA ASN A 250 -14.11 -13.20 16.52
C ASN A 250 -13.83 -14.35 15.54
N PHE A 251 -14.70 -15.35 15.46
CA PHE A 251 -14.59 -16.41 14.46
C PHE A 251 -14.81 -15.86 13.05
N LEU A 252 -15.85 -15.02 12.86
CA LEU A 252 -16.16 -14.36 11.58
C LEU A 252 -14.97 -13.55 11.05
N THR A 253 -14.27 -12.86 11.94
CA THR A 253 -13.11 -12.01 11.60
C THR A 253 -11.76 -12.71 11.70
N GLN A 254 -11.76 -14.03 11.92
CA GLN A 254 -10.55 -14.85 12.04
C GLN A 254 -9.58 -14.33 13.11
N GLY A 255 -10.11 -13.91 14.26
CA GLY A 255 -9.32 -13.47 15.41
C GLY A 255 -8.92 -12.00 15.39
N ARG A 256 -9.47 -11.16 14.50
CA ARG A 256 -9.11 -9.73 14.45
C ARG A 256 -9.78 -8.91 15.54
N GLN A 257 -11.00 -9.26 15.94
CA GLN A 257 -11.72 -8.60 17.03
C GLN A 257 -10.88 -8.61 18.32
N SER A 258 -10.43 -9.81 18.74
CA SER A 258 -9.64 -9.94 19.97
C SER A 258 -8.32 -9.16 19.92
N ARG A 259 -7.64 -9.12 18.77
CA ARG A 259 -6.43 -8.30 18.60
C ARG A 259 -6.71 -6.82 18.83
N TYR A 260 -7.83 -6.31 18.32
CA TYR A 260 -8.21 -4.90 18.51
C TYR A 260 -8.58 -4.63 19.97
N GLU A 261 -9.32 -5.56 20.58
CA GLU A 261 -9.71 -5.49 21.98
C GLU A 261 -8.49 -5.41 22.91
N TYR A 262 -7.50 -6.29 22.75
CA TYR A 262 -6.28 -6.28 23.56
C TYR A 262 -5.55 -4.95 23.46
N ILE A 263 -5.34 -4.44 22.23
CA ILE A 263 -4.68 -3.15 22.04
C ILE A 263 -5.47 -2.04 22.73
N LEU A 264 -6.78 -1.97 22.51
CA LEU A 264 -7.61 -0.91 23.11
C LEU A 264 -7.58 -0.97 24.63
N ASN A 265 -7.72 -2.15 25.23
CA ASN A 265 -7.65 -2.32 26.69
C ASN A 265 -6.28 -1.90 27.24
N THR A 266 -5.18 -2.30 26.59
CA THR A 266 -3.84 -1.86 26.99
C THR A 266 -3.66 -0.34 26.86
N LEU A 267 -4.22 0.29 25.84
CA LEU A 267 -4.13 1.75 25.65
C LEU A 267 -5.00 2.50 26.69
N MET A 268 -6.22 2.02 26.96
CA MET A 268 -7.15 2.63 27.91
C MET A 268 -6.65 2.58 29.36
N ASN A 269 -5.90 1.53 29.71
CA ASN A 269 -5.35 1.38 31.06
C ASN A 269 -4.10 2.24 31.32
N ARG A 270 -3.62 3.03 30.35
CA ARG A 270 -2.46 3.91 30.53
C ARG A 270 -2.86 5.28 31.07
N ASN A 271 -2.11 5.76 32.07
CA ASN A 271 -2.35 7.04 32.75
C ASN A 271 -2.30 8.28 31.83
N ASN A 272 -1.74 8.17 30.62
CA ASN A 272 -1.57 9.26 29.66
C ASN A 272 -2.42 9.10 28.39
N LEU A 273 -3.63 8.55 28.51
CA LEU A 273 -4.54 8.28 27.40
C LEU A 273 -4.73 9.45 26.44
N GLY A 274 -4.85 10.69 26.93
CA GLY A 274 -5.00 11.88 26.08
C GLY A 274 -3.78 12.14 25.17
N MET A 275 -2.56 11.96 25.69
CA MET A 275 -1.33 12.09 24.90
C MET A 275 -1.17 10.94 23.91
N ILE A 276 -1.55 9.72 24.31
CA ILE A 276 -1.59 8.55 23.43
C ILE A 276 -2.60 8.75 22.31
N PHE A 277 -3.77 9.32 22.60
CA PHE A 277 -4.77 9.60 21.58
C PHE A 277 -4.23 10.58 20.52
N LEU A 278 -3.59 11.67 20.95
CA LEU A 278 -3.10 12.69 20.02
C LEU A 278 -1.85 12.27 19.24
N PHE A 279 -0.90 11.61 19.91
CA PHE A 279 0.43 11.34 19.37
C PHE A 279 0.72 9.84 19.15
N GLY A 280 -0.13 8.94 19.62
CA GLY A 280 0.06 7.50 19.46
C GLY A 280 1.18 6.93 20.32
N ILE A 281 1.34 5.61 20.30
CA ILE A 281 2.34 4.90 21.10
C ILE A 281 3.69 4.70 20.42
N GLY A 282 3.84 5.02 19.12
CA GLY A 282 5.05 4.82 18.32
C GLY A 282 4.93 3.64 17.36
N LEU A 283 5.57 3.73 16.18
CA LEU A 283 5.49 2.69 15.14
C LEU A 283 5.99 1.33 15.64
N GLY A 284 5.34 0.24 15.22
CA GLY A 284 5.69 -1.12 15.63
C GLY A 284 5.33 -1.51 17.07
N ASN A 285 4.97 -0.57 17.95
CA ASN A 285 4.66 -0.90 19.35
C ASN A 285 3.37 -1.70 19.51
N THR A 286 2.46 -1.66 18.54
CA THR A 286 1.25 -2.49 18.60
C THR A 286 1.55 -3.98 18.46
N ASN A 287 2.54 -4.35 17.65
CA ASN A 287 2.99 -5.73 17.54
C ASN A 287 3.56 -6.24 18.87
N GLY A 288 4.32 -5.40 19.59
CA GLY A 288 4.86 -5.74 20.91
C GLY A 288 3.78 -5.95 21.97
N ILE A 289 2.69 -5.17 21.93
CA ILE A 289 1.53 -5.40 22.79
C ILE A 289 0.90 -6.77 22.48
N LEU A 290 0.64 -7.06 21.21
CA LEU A 290 0.04 -8.35 20.81
C LEU A 290 0.95 -9.54 21.14
N GLU A 291 2.26 -9.39 21.01
CA GLU A 291 3.22 -10.46 21.35
C GLU A 291 3.21 -10.78 22.84
N VAL A 292 3.12 -9.76 23.70
CA VAL A 292 3.00 -9.94 25.16
C VAL A 292 1.67 -10.59 25.54
N GLU A 293 0.55 -10.12 24.99
CA GLU A 293 -0.79 -10.60 25.36
C GLU A 293 -1.14 -11.98 24.77
N MET A 294 -0.65 -12.29 23.56
CA MET A 294 -1.00 -13.52 22.83
C MET A 294 0.14 -14.54 22.78
N GLY A 295 1.34 -14.20 23.24
CA GLY A 295 2.51 -15.09 23.30
C GLY A 295 3.16 -15.41 21.94
N HIS A 296 2.79 -14.69 20.88
CA HIS A 296 3.39 -14.84 19.55
C HIS A 296 3.26 -13.56 18.72
N SER A 297 4.21 -13.34 17.79
CA SER A 297 4.21 -12.14 16.93
C SER A 297 2.99 -12.12 16.00
N LEU A 298 2.09 -11.18 16.26
CA LEU A 298 0.89 -10.94 15.46
C LEU A 298 0.83 -9.49 14.98
N ARG A 299 0.08 -9.31 13.89
CA ARG A 299 -0.21 -8.00 13.29
C ARG A 299 -1.70 -7.71 13.33
N ILE A 300 -2.04 -6.42 13.36
CA ILE A 300 -3.41 -5.90 13.37
C ILE A 300 -4.16 -6.17 12.04
N HIS A 301 -3.45 -6.37 10.92
CA HIS A 301 -4.06 -6.55 9.57
C HIS A 301 -5.07 -5.45 9.22
N ASN A 302 -4.76 -4.21 9.62
CA ASN A 302 -5.55 -3.02 9.36
C ASN A 302 -4.64 -1.81 9.64
N ASP A 303 -4.08 -1.25 8.56
CA ASP A 303 -3.16 -0.13 8.65
C ASP A 303 -3.83 1.18 9.08
N ILE A 304 -5.14 1.35 8.88
CA ILE A 304 -5.87 2.52 9.37
C ILE A 304 -5.85 2.55 10.90
N SER A 305 -6.23 1.45 11.54
CA SER A 305 -6.15 1.28 13.00
C SER A 305 -4.71 1.38 13.49
N LYS A 306 -3.77 0.75 12.78
CA LYS A 306 -2.35 0.80 13.13
C LYS A 306 -1.79 2.23 13.08
N LEU A 307 -2.04 2.98 12.00
CA LEU A 307 -1.62 4.38 11.88
C LEU A 307 -2.18 5.22 13.01
N PHE A 308 -3.45 5.03 13.36
CA PHE A 308 -4.08 5.74 14.47
C PHE A 308 -3.46 5.38 15.83
N TYR A 309 -3.32 4.10 16.18
CA TYR A 309 -2.75 3.70 17.47
C TYR A 309 -1.27 4.08 17.60
N GLU A 310 -0.49 3.91 16.53
CA GLU A 310 0.96 4.11 16.58
C GLU A 310 1.37 5.57 16.37
N SER A 311 0.68 6.31 15.50
CA SER A 311 1.01 7.70 15.19
C SER A 311 0.09 8.71 15.90
N GLY A 312 -1.07 8.30 16.40
CA GLY A 312 -2.04 9.18 17.05
C GLY A 312 -2.90 9.96 16.05
N PHE A 313 -3.97 10.56 16.58
CA PHE A 313 -4.98 11.27 15.81
C PHE A 313 -4.40 12.41 14.98
N LEU A 314 -3.49 13.21 15.54
CA LEU A 314 -2.94 14.37 14.84
C LEU A 314 -2.14 13.96 13.60
N PHE A 315 -1.23 13.00 13.75
CA PHE A 315 -0.43 12.51 12.64
C PHE A 315 -1.24 11.63 11.69
N PHE A 316 -2.28 10.94 12.16
CA PHE A 316 -3.23 10.23 11.31
C PHE A 316 -3.96 11.18 10.34
N ILE A 317 -4.50 12.29 10.85
CA ILE A 317 -5.16 13.30 10.00
C ILE A 317 -4.15 13.94 9.05
N LEU A 318 -2.98 14.33 9.55
CA LEU A 318 -1.93 14.92 8.72
C LEU A 318 -1.45 13.96 7.62
N PHE A 319 -1.32 12.67 7.92
CA PHE A 319 -0.97 11.65 6.94
C PHE A 319 -1.93 11.66 5.76
N PHE A 320 -3.24 11.60 6.00
CA PHE A 320 -4.23 11.56 4.91
C PHE A 320 -4.38 12.89 4.19
N ILE A 321 -4.24 14.03 4.89
CA ILE A 321 -4.17 15.34 4.23
C ILE A 321 -3.00 15.38 3.25
N LEU A 322 -1.81 14.93 3.65
CA LEU A 322 -0.64 14.89 2.79
C LEU A 322 -0.82 13.86 1.66
N PHE A 323 -1.32 12.67 1.97
CA PHE A 323 -1.53 11.56 1.03
C PHE A 323 -2.42 11.99 -0.14
N TYR A 324 -3.47 12.77 0.13
CA TYR A 324 -4.39 13.28 -0.89
C TYR A 324 -4.09 14.70 -1.39
N LYS A 325 -3.08 15.40 -0.84
CA LYS A 325 -2.76 16.82 -1.15
C LYS A 325 -2.66 17.16 -2.64
N LYS A 326 -2.16 16.23 -3.45
CA LYS A 326 -1.98 16.39 -4.90
C LYS A 326 -2.84 15.43 -5.73
N ALA A 327 -3.93 14.93 -5.15
CA ALA A 327 -4.83 14.03 -5.85
C ALA A 327 -5.45 14.73 -7.07
N THR A 328 -5.47 14.04 -8.20
CA THR A 328 -6.14 14.44 -9.44
C THR A 328 -7.04 13.31 -9.88
N TYR A 329 -8.00 13.55 -10.76
CA TYR A 329 -8.90 12.49 -11.24
C TYR A 329 -8.16 11.27 -11.81
N ILE A 330 -6.97 11.46 -12.40
CA ILE A 330 -6.10 10.40 -12.92
C ILE A 330 -5.41 9.62 -11.79
N THR A 331 -4.99 10.32 -10.74
CA THR A 331 -4.20 9.75 -9.64
C THR A 331 -5.05 9.22 -8.49
N LEU A 332 -6.28 9.71 -8.37
CA LEU A 332 -7.21 9.39 -7.29
C LEU A 332 -7.56 7.89 -7.22
N PRO A 333 -7.80 7.17 -8.34
CA PRO A 333 -8.05 5.73 -8.27
C PRO A 333 -6.92 4.95 -7.61
N TYR A 334 -5.66 5.33 -7.82
CA TYR A 334 -4.53 4.68 -7.16
C TYR A 334 -4.51 4.95 -5.65
N LEU A 335 -4.81 6.17 -5.23
CA LEU A 335 -4.85 6.54 -3.81
C LEU A 335 -6.00 5.81 -3.08
N LEU A 336 -7.17 5.75 -3.73
CA LEU A 336 -8.33 5.03 -3.22
C LEU A 336 -8.07 3.53 -3.13
N TYR A 337 -7.44 2.94 -4.15
CA TYR A 337 -7.01 1.55 -4.12
C TYR A 337 -6.20 1.25 -2.86
N VAL A 338 -5.14 2.03 -2.65
CA VAL A 338 -4.22 1.81 -1.53
C VAL A 338 -4.89 2.11 -0.20
N ASN A 339 -5.80 3.09 -0.12
CA ASN A 339 -6.60 3.33 1.08
C ASN A 339 -7.53 2.15 1.42
N MET A 340 -8.12 1.49 0.42
CA MET A 340 -8.90 0.27 0.65
C MET A 340 -8.03 -0.89 1.14
N LEU A 341 -6.78 -0.99 0.66
CA LEU A 341 -5.82 -1.94 1.23
C LEU A 341 -5.50 -1.61 2.69
N TYR A 342 -5.30 -0.34 3.05
CA TYR A 342 -5.03 0.06 4.43
C TYR A 342 -6.18 -0.25 5.39
N LEU A 343 -7.42 -0.20 4.91
CA LEU A 343 -8.57 -0.55 5.73
C LEU A 343 -8.54 -2.04 6.14
N THR A 344 -7.97 -2.91 5.31
CA THR A 344 -8.28 -4.36 5.37
C THR A 344 -7.07 -5.27 5.52
N ASP A 345 -5.85 -4.79 5.23
CA ASP A 345 -4.60 -5.53 5.32
C ASP A 345 -3.43 -4.63 5.77
N ASN A 346 -2.22 -5.19 5.83
CA ASN A 346 -0.97 -4.50 6.20
C ASN A 346 -0.17 -3.99 4.98
N ALA A 347 -0.84 -3.35 4.03
CA ALA A 347 -0.21 -2.83 2.81
C ALA A 347 0.75 -1.64 3.06
N LEU A 348 0.64 -0.95 4.21
CA LEU A 348 1.49 0.17 4.59
C LEU A 348 2.96 -0.21 4.65
N ILE A 349 3.27 -1.46 4.95
CA ILE A 349 4.64 -1.99 5.03
C ILE A 349 5.04 -2.80 3.79
N TYR A 350 4.17 -2.90 2.77
CA TYR A 350 4.48 -3.64 1.55
C TYR A 350 5.23 -2.73 0.59
N VAL A 351 6.57 -2.73 0.69
CA VAL A 351 7.47 -2.00 -0.23
C VAL A 351 7.04 -2.12 -1.70
N PRO A 352 6.67 -3.31 -2.23
CA PRO A 352 6.24 -3.44 -3.62
C PRO A 352 5.01 -2.59 -3.98
N VAL A 353 4.04 -2.48 -3.07
CA VAL A 353 2.79 -1.73 -3.27
C VAL A 353 3.06 -0.23 -3.24
N ILE A 354 3.79 0.24 -2.22
CA ILE A 354 4.12 1.65 -2.04
C ILE A 354 5.00 2.15 -3.19
N PHE A 355 6.01 1.36 -3.54
CA PHE A 355 6.90 1.65 -4.66
C PHE A 355 6.11 1.78 -5.97
N SER A 356 5.24 0.81 -6.26
CA SER A 356 4.43 0.83 -7.48
C SER A 356 3.43 2.00 -7.49
N LEU A 357 2.84 2.34 -6.34
CA LEU A 357 1.99 3.52 -6.20
C LEU A 357 2.76 4.77 -6.60
N ILE A 358 3.90 5.03 -5.98
CA ILE A 358 4.69 6.24 -6.22
C ILE A 358 5.22 6.26 -7.67
N LEU A 359 5.64 5.10 -8.20
CA LEU A 359 6.04 4.93 -9.59
C LEU A 359 4.95 5.41 -10.57
N PHE A 360 3.71 4.94 -10.40
CA PHE A 360 2.63 5.32 -11.31
C PHE A 360 2.21 6.76 -11.11
N LEU A 361 2.18 7.28 -9.88
CA LEU A 361 1.87 8.69 -9.64
C LEU A 361 2.87 9.62 -10.34
N HIS A 362 4.18 9.34 -10.26
CA HIS A 362 5.20 10.08 -11.00
C HIS A 362 5.04 9.94 -12.51
N SER A 363 4.75 8.74 -12.99
CA SER A 363 4.51 8.49 -14.42
C SER A 363 3.36 9.35 -14.96
N GLU A 364 2.28 9.53 -14.19
CA GLU A 364 1.17 10.40 -14.56
C GLU A 364 1.51 11.89 -14.47
N GLU A 365 2.34 12.31 -13.50
CA GLU A 365 2.79 13.70 -13.39
C GLU A 365 3.72 14.08 -14.57
N LEU A 366 4.70 13.23 -14.88
CA LEU A 366 5.61 13.44 -16.02
C LEU A 366 4.88 13.44 -17.36
N SER A 367 3.86 12.59 -17.52
CA SER A 367 3.04 12.57 -18.74
C SER A 367 2.28 13.88 -18.95
N LYS A 368 1.87 14.58 -17.88
CA LYS A 368 1.25 15.92 -17.97
C LYS A 368 2.24 17.00 -18.40
N GLU A 369 3.52 16.84 -18.07
CA GLU A 369 4.59 17.75 -18.52
C GLU A 369 5.04 17.49 -19.97
N GLY A 370 4.37 16.60 -20.70
CA GLY A 370 4.70 16.26 -22.09
C GLY A 370 5.93 15.35 -22.22
N ILE A 371 6.45 14.82 -21.10
CA ILE A 371 7.56 13.87 -21.11
C ILE A 371 7.01 12.51 -21.52
N LYS A 372 7.55 11.95 -22.61
CA LYS A 372 7.14 10.63 -23.10
C LYS A 372 7.52 9.54 -22.10
N VAL A 373 6.52 9.01 -21.40
CA VAL A 373 6.61 7.71 -20.74
C VAL A 373 6.42 6.64 -21.81
N TYR A 374 7.44 5.81 -22.05
CA TYR A 374 7.34 4.72 -23.00
C TYR A 374 6.35 3.66 -22.48
N THR A 375 5.26 3.46 -23.23
CA THR A 375 4.19 2.51 -22.93
C THR A 375 4.31 1.23 -23.74
#